data_AF-A0A9X3MSI6-F1
#
_entry.id   AF-A0A9X3MSI6-F1
#
_cell.length_a   1.000
_cell.length_b   1.000
_cell.length_c   1.000
_cell.angle_alpha   90.00
_cell.angle_beta   90.00
_cell.angle_gamma   90.00
#
_symmetry.space_group_name_H-M   'P 1'
#
loop_
_entity.id
_entity.type
_entity.pdbx_description
1 polymer ?
#
loop_
_entity_poly.entity_id
_entity_poly.type
_entity_poly.pdbx_seq_one_letter_code
_entity_poly.pdbx_strand_id
1 'polypeptide(L)'
;MRTREELIPPPHELVHRNGVPETIAEWKALGEGLLTEQPCAFHRNIEISSRYAWLYTFLPEYFKWAGMAAFASHHVRLALFPFRLDTDRTGYVDIPHSLRRQKALLLADVNTIRETNNAIFDDIFWAHLAYGTAEDGIECLRALLGAEPHYAAVLSGFESIDQGRRVLEDTAASPEARRTATALIWKGNVQLLQHEQHALVQPNLDRLSCAFARLFSIGSALTFEVRGMREEASYFTSFYLYALTRGIPPALRAQAWPRITRYDDRWRWIVTSIVPRFRRFDADTRLADASLSRIFDEARDYASNPCVLRTGRAELSRNGARSGH
;
A
#
# COMPACT_ATOMS: atom_id res chain seq x y z
N MET A 1 -21.95 16.03 14.28
CA MET A 1 -20.57 15.55 14.20
C MET A 1 -20.65 14.04 14.38
N ARG A 2 -20.62 13.28 13.29
CA ARG A 2 -20.76 11.81 13.35
C ARG A 2 -19.48 11.19 13.90
N THR A 3 -19.60 10.15 14.73
CA THR A 3 -18.43 9.45 15.31
C THR A 3 -17.80 8.50 14.29
N ARG A 4 -16.53 8.13 14.52
CA ARG A 4 -15.69 7.28 13.63
C ARG A 4 -16.35 5.94 13.26
N GLU A 5 -17.19 5.40 14.14
CA GLU A 5 -17.96 4.16 13.97
C GLU A 5 -19.14 4.30 12.98
N GLU A 6 -19.63 5.51 12.70
CA GLU A 6 -20.80 5.73 11.84
C GLU A 6 -20.47 5.78 10.33
N LEU A 7 -19.20 5.71 9.93
CA LEU A 7 -18.78 6.05 8.55
C LEU A 7 -18.16 4.90 7.74
N ILE A 8 -17.49 3.94 8.38
CA ILE A 8 -17.24 2.61 7.82
C ILE A 8 -17.53 1.63 8.94
N PRO A 9 -18.50 0.71 8.77
CA PRO A 9 -18.77 -0.29 9.79
C PRO A 9 -17.48 -1.03 10.12
N PRO A 10 -17.23 -1.42 11.38
CA PRO A 10 -16.11 -2.30 11.67
C PRO A 10 -16.18 -3.52 10.73
N PRO A 11 -15.04 -4.05 10.23
CA PRO A 11 -15.00 -5.01 9.15
C PRO A 11 -16.01 -6.17 9.24
N HIS A 12 -16.28 -6.68 10.46
CA HIS A 12 -17.25 -7.74 10.69
C HIS A 12 -18.69 -7.34 10.31
N GLU A 13 -19.10 -6.09 10.57
CA GLU A 13 -20.42 -5.59 10.17
C GLU A 13 -20.58 -5.51 8.64
N LEU A 14 -19.50 -5.24 7.90
CA LEU A 14 -19.53 -5.23 6.42
C LEU A 14 -19.78 -6.64 5.87
N VAL A 15 -19.15 -7.65 6.46
CA VAL A 15 -19.31 -9.05 6.06
C VAL A 15 -20.70 -9.56 6.45
N HIS A 16 -21.19 -9.26 7.66
CA HIS A 16 -22.53 -9.67 8.08
C HIS A 16 -23.65 -9.10 7.18
N ARG A 17 -23.49 -7.86 6.68
CA ARG A 17 -24.51 -7.22 5.81
C ARG A 17 -24.57 -7.83 4.41
N ASN A 18 -23.46 -8.34 3.89
CA ASN A 18 -23.35 -8.84 2.52
C ASN A 18 -23.42 -10.38 2.42
N GLY A 19 -23.49 -11.08 3.56
CA GLY A 19 -23.27 -12.53 3.64
C GLY A 19 -21.78 -12.86 3.67
N VAL A 20 -21.43 -13.99 4.29
CA VAL A 20 -20.03 -14.44 4.37
C VAL A 20 -19.61 -14.96 2.99
N PRO A 21 -18.61 -14.35 2.33
CA PRO A 21 -18.12 -14.85 1.05
C PRO A 21 -17.49 -16.25 1.20
N GLU A 22 -17.74 -17.14 0.24
CA GLU A 22 -17.28 -18.54 0.28
C GLU A 22 -16.08 -18.79 -0.65
N THR A 23 -15.84 -17.88 -1.60
CA THR A 23 -14.78 -18.01 -2.61
C THR A 23 -13.81 -16.83 -2.59
N ILE A 24 -12.59 -17.04 -3.08
CA ILE A 24 -11.60 -15.97 -3.26
C ILE A 24 -12.17 -14.83 -4.12
N ALA A 25 -12.90 -15.18 -5.19
CA ALA A 25 -13.47 -14.19 -6.10
C ALA A 25 -14.50 -13.28 -5.39
N GLU A 26 -15.35 -13.83 -4.54
CA GLU A 26 -16.32 -13.06 -3.77
C GLU A 26 -15.65 -12.20 -2.70
N TRP A 27 -14.61 -12.72 -2.03
CA TRP A 27 -13.82 -11.93 -1.09
C TRP A 27 -13.10 -10.75 -1.77
N LYS A 28 -12.53 -10.98 -2.95
CA LYS A 28 -11.94 -9.92 -3.78
C LYS A 28 -12.99 -8.91 -4.22
N ALA A 29 -14.15 -9.37 -4.68
CA ALA A 29 -15.25 -8.49 -5.07
C ALA A 29 -15.77 -7.65 -3.90
N LEU A 30 -15.85 -8.23 -2.69
CA LEU A 30 -16.17 -7.50 -1.48
C LEU A 30 -15.13 -6.40 -1.20
N GLY A 31 -13.84 -6.74 -1.27
CA GLY A 31 -12.76 -5.77 -1.09
C GLY A 31 -12.77 -4.64 -2.12
N GLU A 32 -13.02 -4.98 -3.39
CA GLU A 32 -13.15 -4.02 -4.50
C GLU A 32 -14.38 -3.12 -4.31
N GLY A 33 -15.50 -3.66 -3.85
CA GLY A 33 -16.71 -2.89 -3.53
C GLY A 33 -16.55 -1.88 -2.39
N LEU A 34 -15.46 -1.97 -1.60
CA LEU A 34 -15.10 -0.95 -0.62
C LEU A 34 -14.41 0.27 -1.27
N LEU A 35 -13.97 0.16 -2.51
CA LEU A 35 -13.42 1.27 -3.28
C LEU A 35 -14.58 1.91 -4.06
N THR A 36 -14.57 3.23 -4.19
CA THR A 36 -15.53 3.86 -5.09
C THR A 36 -15.16 3.55 -6.54
N GLU A 37 -16.14 3.55 -7.44
CA GLU A 37 -15.91 3.48 -8.89
C GLU A 37 -15.26 4.77 -9.43
N GLN A 38 -14.28 5.31 -8.71
CA GLN A 38 -13.71 6.61 -9.02
C GLN A 38 -12.77 6.56 -10.22
N PRO A 39 -12.81 7.60 -11.06
CA PRO A 39 -12.30 7.51 -12.42
C PRO A 39 -10.79 7.73 -12.55
N CYS A 40 -10.09 8.18 -11.49
CA CYS A 40 -8.68 8.54 -11.59
C CYS A 40 -7.76 7.85 -10.57
N ALA A 41 -6.58 7.45 -11.05
CA ALA A 41 -5.56 6.69 -10.33
C ALA A 41 -5.19 7.25 -8.94
N PHE A 42 -5.28 8.57 -8.78
CA PHE A 42 -4.96 9.27 -7.54
C PHE A 42 -5.97 8.95 -6.42
N HIS A 43 -7.27 9.07 -6.70
CA HIS A 43 -8.30 8.80 -5.70
C HIS A 43 -8.36 7.32 -5.35
N ARG A 44 -8.19 6.42 -6.33
CA ARG A 44 -8.09 4.98 -6.04
C ARG A 44 -6.91 4.66 -5.10
N ASN A 45 -5.73 5.26 -5.32
CA ASN A 45 -4.59 5.06 -4.41
C ASN A 45 -4.84 5.62 -3.00
N ILE A 46 -5.56 6.75 -2.90
CA ILE A 46 -5.99 7.31 -1.60
C ILE A 46 -6.88 6.31 -0.87
N GLU A 47 -7.88 5.76 -1.57
CA GLU A 47 -8.79 4.79 -0.97
C GLU A 47 -8.05 3.53 -0.56
N ILE A 48 -7.21 2.95 -1.41
CA ILE A 48 -6.38 1.78 -1.07
C ILE A 48 -5.54 2.05 0.19
N SER A 49 -4.86 3.20 0.27
CA SER A 49 -4.08 3.59 1.46
C SER A 49 -4.95 3.66 2.71
N SER A 50 -6.16 4.23 2.58
CA SER A 50 -7.14 4.30 3.67
C SER A 50 -7.64 2.92 4.10
N ARG A 51 -7.81 1.98 3.17
CA ARG A 51 -8.28 0.62 3.47
C ARG A 51 -7.22 -0.18 4.21
N TYR A 52 -5.94 -0.01 3.88
CA TYR A 52 -4.84 -0.57 4.68
C TYR A 52 -4.78 0.04 6.08
N ALA A 53 -4.93 1.36 6.21
CA ALA A 53 -4.95 2.02 7.51
C ALA A 53 -6.13 1.53 8.37
N TRP A 54 -7.30 1.38 7.74
CA TRP A 54 -8.51 0.84 8.37
C TRP A 54 -8.31 -0.59 8.88
N LEU A 55 -7.75 -1.50 8.06
CA LEU A 55 -7.41 -2.86 8.50
C LEU A 55 -6.46 -2.86 9.68
N TYR A 56 -5.38 -2.06 9.64
CA TYR A 56 -4.47 -1.98 10.79
C TYR A 56 -5.21 -1.52 12.04
N THR A 57 -6.05 -0.49 11.96
CA THR A 57 -6.78 0.01 13.13
C THR A 57 -7.80 -0.98 13.68
N PHE A 58 -8.25 -1.95 12.87
CA PHE A 58 -9.14 -3.02 13.30
C PHE A 58 -8.44 -4.07 14.16
N LEU A 59 -7.24 -4.52 13.77
CA LEU A 59 -6.44 -5.51 14.51
C LEU A 59 -4.96 -5.08 14.58
N PRO A 60 -4.64 -3.99 15.34
CA PRO A 60 -3.32 -3.38 15.30
C PRO A 60 -2.24 -4.30 15.88
N GLU A 61 -2.60 -5.19 16.82
CA GLU A 61 -1.67 -6.17 17.37
C GLU A 61 -1.21 -7.21 16.34
N TYR A 62 -2.00 -7.47 15.30
CA TYR A 62 -1.78 -8.58 14.36
C TYR A 62 -1.42 -8.13 12.94
N PHE A 63 -2.00 -7.03 12.44
CA PHE A 63 -1.89 -6.63 11.03
C PHE A 63 -0.77 -5.63 10.75
N LYS A 64 0.47 -5.98 11.11
CA LYS A 64 1.65 -5.11 10.90
C LYS A 64 1.91 -4.83 9.42
N TRP A 65 1.62 -5.78 8.54
CA TRP A 65 1.69 -5.62 7.08
C TRP A 65 0.78 -4.49 6.62
N ALA A 66 -0.48 -4.47 7.06
CA ALA A 66 -1.45 -3.45 6.66
C ALA A 66 -0.99 -2.04 7.08
N GLY A 67 -0.42 -1.90 8.27
CA GLY A 67 0.18 -0.64 8.72
C GLY A 67 1.33 -0.18 7.81
N MET A 68 2.28 -1.07 7.50
CA MET A 68 3.37 -0.76 6.57
C MET A 68 2.86 -0.42 5.16
N ALA A 69 1.88 -1.18 4.66
CA ALA A 69 1.26 -0.97 3.36
C ALA A 69 0.54 0.39 3.27
N ALA A 70 -0.14 0.81 4.34
CA ALA A 70 -0.78 2.12 4.42
C ALA A 70 0.23 3.26 4.23
N PHE A 71 1.35 3.23 4.97
CA PHE A 71 2.41 4.23 4.83
C PHE A 71 3.09 4.16 3.46
N ALA A 72 3.43 2.96 2.97
CA ALA A 72 4.06 2.80 1.67
C ALA A 72 3.19 3.32 0.53
N SER A 73 1.90 2.95 0.51
CA SER A 73 0.92 3.40 -0.47
C SER A 73 0.71 4.92 -0.39
N HIS A 74 0.64 5.49 0.83
CA HIS A 74 0.55 6.93 1.02
C HIS A 74 1.80 7.68 0.52
N HIS A 75 3.02 7.13 0.71
CA HIS A 75 4.25 7.74 0.19
C HIS A 75 4.35 7.67 -1.32
N VAL A 76 3.95 6.54 -1.92
CA VAL A 76 3.82 6.40 -3.37
C VAL A 76 2.93 7.51 -3.92
N ARG A 77 1.79 7.79 -3.28
CA ARG A 77 0.93 8.94 -3.64
C ARG A 77 1.68 10.27 -3.61
N LEU A 78 2.45 10.57 -2.55
CA LEU A 78 3.21 11.82 -2.46
C LEU A 78 4.27 11.92 -3.56
N ALA A 79 4.97 10.83 -3.87
CA ALA A 79 5.93 10.76 -4.97
C ALA A 79 5.26 10.91 -6.35
N LEU A 80 4.00 10.49 -6.47
CA LEU A 80 3.17 10.67 -7.67
C LEU A 80 2.50 12.05 -7.75
N PHE A 81 2.52 12.86 -6.68
CA PHE A 81 1.85 14.17 -6.63
C PHE A 81 2.35 15.18 -7.70
N PRO A 82 3.66 15.32 -7.99
CA PRO A 82 4.14 16.16 -9.09
C PRO A 82 3.67 15.65 -10.47
N PHE A 83 3.30 14.38 -10.53
CA PHE A 83 2.74 13.72 -11.70
C PHE A 83 1.23 13.56 -11.55
N ARG A 84 0.51 14.46 -10.85
CA ARG A 84 -0.94 14.62 -11.04
C ARG A 84 -1.16 14.64 -12.54
N LEU A 85 -1.62 13.51 -13.08
CA LEU A 85 -1.72 13.28 -14.52
C LEU A 85 -2.93 14.08 -14.99
N ASP A 86 -2.69 15.38 -15.11
CA ASP A 86 -3.58 16.35 -15.69
C ASP A 86 -3.22 16.41 -17.18
N THR A 87 -4.00 15.69 -17.97
CA THR A 87 -4.17 15.97 -19.40
C THR A 87 -5.38 16.89 -19.56
N ASP A 88 -5.39 18.09 -18.98
CA ASP A 88 -5.11 19.35 -19.71
C ASP A 88 -5.58 20.59 -18.91
N ARG A 89 -4.57 21.35 -18.45
CA ARG A 89 -4.48 22.84 -18.34
C ARG A 89 -5.52 23.59 -17.49
N THR A 90 -5.16 23.87 -16.23
CA THR A 90 -5.10 25.28 -15.73
C THR A 90 -4.18 25.55 -14.51
N GLY A 91 -3.44 24.58 -13.93
CA GLY A 91 -2.58 24.85 -12.74
C GLY A 91 -1.10 24.50 -12.92
N TYR A 92 -0.29 25.46 -13.35
CA TYR A 92 1.10 25.38 -13.83
C TYR A 92 2.18 24.67 -12.94
N VAL A 93 3.03 23.85 -13.58
CA VAL A 93 4.51 24.06 -13.67
C VAL A 93 4.94 23.78 -15.12
N ASP A 94 5.59 24.75 -15.75
CA ASP A 94 6.04 24.72 -17.16
C ASP A 94 7.43 24.04 -17.28
N ILE A 95 7.46 22.73 -17.59
CA ILE A 95 8.63 22.02 -18.13
C ILE A 95 8.40 21.42 -19.56
N PRO A 96 7.33 21.67 -20.36
CA PRO A 96 6.96 20.76 -21.44
C PRO A 96 7.54 21.08 -22.83
N HIS A 97 8.27 22.17 -23.07
CA HIS A 97 8.68 22.46 -24.45
C HIS A 97 9.85 21.59 -24.98
N SER A 98 10.55 20.85 -24.12
CA SER A 98 11.75 20.07 -24.50
C SER A 98 11.58 18.54 -24.44
N LEU A 99 10.50 17.98 -23.88
CA LEU A 99 10.51 16.57 -23.41
C LEU A 99 9.27 15.72 -23.76
N ARG A 100 8.67 15.94 -24.94
CA ARG A 100 7.45 15.24 -25.39
C ARG A 100 7.55 13.70 -25.38
N ARG A 101 8.75 13.13 -25.62
CA ARG A 101 9.03 11.68 -25.56
C ARG A 101 9.32 11.16 -24.15
N GLN A 102 9.97 11.97 -23.31
CA GLN A 102 10.19 11.66 -21.89
C GLN A 102 8.88 11.66 -21.09
N LYS A 103 7.94 12.55 -21.41
CA LYS A 103 6.59 12.56 -20.81
C LYS A 103 5.86 11.23 -20.98
N ALA A 104 5.93 10.62 -22.17
CA ALA A 104 5.27 9.34 -22.44
C ALA A 104 5.86 8.16 -21.66
N LEU A 105 7.19 8.11 -21.50
CA LEU A 105 7.86 7.09 -20.70
C LEU A 105 7.56 7.26 -19.21
N LEU A 106 7.62 8.49 -18.69
CA LEU A 106 7.26 8.80 -17.31
C LEU A 106 5.78 8.46 -17.00
N LEU A 107 4.87 8.69 -17.95
CA LEU A 107 3.46 8.30 -17.84
C LEU A 107 3.28 6.77 -17.74
N ALA A 108 3.98 6.00 -18.56
CA ALA A 108 3.93 4.54 -18.52
C ALA A 108 4.52 3.99 -17.22
N ASP A 109 5.62 4.57 -16.74
CA ASP A 109 6.25 4.19 -15.47
C ASP A 109 5.36 4.53 -14.26
N VAL A 110 4.72 5.71 -14.25
CA VAL A 110 3.73 6.08 -13.22
C VAL A 110 2.53 5.12 -13.23
N ASN A 111 2.04 4.74 -14.40
CA ASN A 111 0.98 3.73 -14.52
C ASN A 111 1.42 2.36 -14.00
N THR A 112 2.69 1.99 -14.17
CA THR A 112 3.24 0.73 -13.65
C THR A 112 3.28 0.74 -12.12
N ILE A 113 3.64 1.86 -11.49
CA ILE A 113 3.55 2.01 -10.02
C ILE A 113 2.10 1.92 -9.52
N ARG A 114 1.15 2.54 -10.23
CA ARG A 114 -0.28 2.41 -9.94
C ARG A 114 -0.77 0.96 -10.06
N GLU A 115 -0.42 0.29 -11.15
CA GLU A 115 -0.76 -1.13 -11.39
C GLU A 115 -0.20 -2.02 -10.30
N THR A 116 1.02 -1.72 -9.83
CA THR A 116 1.63 -2.43 -8.70
C THR A 116 0.76 -2.35 -7.46
N ASN A 117 0.34 -1.14 -7.05
CA ASN A 117 -0.46 -1.00 -5.82
C ASN A 117 -1.84 -1.65 -5.94
N ASN A 118 -2.46 -1.57 -7.13
CA ASN A 118 -3.71 -2.28 -7.41
C ASN A 118 -3.53 -3.80 -7.34
N ALA A 119 -2.44 -4.34 -7.90
CA ALA A 119 -2.15 -5.77 -7.85
C ALA A 119 -1.92 -6.26 -6.42
N ILE A 120 -1.23 -5.47 -5.58
CA ILE A 120 -1.06 -5.80 -4.16
C ILE A 120 -2.43 -5.81 -3.45
N PHE A 121 -3.26 -4.80 -3.69
CA PHE A 121 -4.59 -4.72 -3.09
C PHE A 121 -5.44 -5.94 -3.48
N ASP A 122 -5.51 -6.26 -4.77
CA ASP A 122 -6.24 -7.44 -5.28
C ASP A 122 -5.68 -8.77 -4.73
N ASP A 123 -4.37 -8.86 -4.48
CA ASP A 123 -3.74 -10.11 -4.06
C ASP A 123 -3.98 -10.44 -2.58
N ILE A 124 -3.86 -9.46 -1.67
CA ILE A 124 -3.72 -9.75 -0.23
C ILE A 124 -4.67 -8.97 0.69
N PHE A 125 -5.31 -7.88 0.23
CA PHE A 125 -6.22 -7.10 1.08
C PHE A 125 -7.40 -7.95 1.55
N TRP A 126 -8.02 -8.67 0.64
CA TRP A 126 -9.17 -9.51 0.91
C TRP A 126 -8.85 -10.62 1.92
N ALA A 127 -7.62 -11.15 1.94
CA ALA A 127 -7.20 -12.20 2.87
C ALA A 127 -7.13 -11.69 4.31
N HIS A 128 -6.68 -10.44 4.50
CA HIS A 128 -6.72 -9.79 5.82
C HIS A 128 -8.17 -9.56 6.27
N LEU A 129 -9.04 -9.16 5.33
CA LEU A 129 -10.45 -9.00 5.62
C LEU A 129 -11.08 -10.33 6.06
N ALA A 130 -10.89 -11.40 5.28
CA ALA A 130 -11.39 -12.73 5.59
C ALA A 130 -10.91 -13.24 6.96
N TYR A 131 -9.61 -13.17 7.22
CA TYR A 131 -9.03 -13.57 8.51
C TYR A 131 -9.59 -12.78 9.70
N GLY A 132 -9.78 -11.48 9.52
CA GLY A 132 -10.24 -10.61 10.60
C GLY A 132 -11.73 -10.68 10.90
N THR A 133 -12.54 -11.21 9.97
CA THR A 133 -14.01 -11.09 10.03
C THR A 133 -14.76 -12.40 10.01
N ALA A 134 -14.16 -13.49 9.50
CA ALA A 134 -14.73 -14.81 9.64
C ALA A 134 -14.70 -15.27 11.10
N GLU A 135 -15.63 -16.16 11.47
CA GLU A 135 -15.73 -16.72 12.83
C GLU A 135 -14.43 -17.43 13.25
N ASP A 136 -13.90 -18.29 12.37
CA ASP A 136 -12.53 -18.80 12.45
C ASP A 136 -11.73 -18.33 11.22
N GLY A 137 -11.01 -17.23 11.41
CA GLY A 137 -10.24 -16.57 10.37
C GLY A 137 -9.20 -17.46 9.70
N ILE A 138 -8.49 -18.30 10.47
CA ILE A 138 -7.44 -19.13 9.89
C ILE A 138 -8.00 -20.35 9.16
N GLU A 139 -9.06 -20.97 9.68
CA GLU A 139 -9.72 -22.08 8.98
C GLU A 139 -10.39 -21.62 7.69
N CYS A 140 -10.99 -20.42 7.70
CA CYS A 140 -11.48 -19.77 6.48
C CYS A 140 -10.36 -19.62 5.43
N LEU A 141 -9.20 -19.09 5.83
CA LEU A 141 -8.06 -18.96 4.92
C LEU A 141 -7.48 -20.30 4.46
N ARG A 142 -7.44 -21.33 5.31
CA ARG A 142 -6.99 -22.68 4.93
C ARG A 142 -7.91 -23.28 3.87
N ALA A 143 -9.23 -23.12 4.02
CA ALA A 143 -10.20 -23.60 3.05
C ALA A 143 -10.07 -22.88 1.71
N LEU A 144 -9.87 -21.55 1.73
CA LEU A 144 -9.75 -20.73 0.51
C LEU A 144 -8.41 -20.92 -0.20
N LEU A 145 -7.31 -20.95 0.55
CA LEU A 145 -5.94 -20.86 0.00
C LEU A 145 -5.23 -22.21 -0.08
N GLY A 146 -5.70 -23.24 0.61
CA GLY A 146 -4.96 -24.51 0.75
C GLY A 146 -4.71 -25.23 -0.57
N ALA A 147 -5.59 -25.05 -1.56
CA ALA A 147 -5.45 -25.64 -2.89
C ALA A 147 -4.69 -24.73 -3.89
N GLU A 148 -4.34 -23.50 -3.50
CA GLU A 148 -3.81 -22.48 -4.40
C GLU A 148 -2.30 -22.27 -4.17
N PRO A 149 -1.41 -22.85 -5.01
CA PRO A 149 0.05 -22.80 -4.77
C PRO A 149 0.61 -21.38 -4.73
N HIS A 150 0.01 -20.46 -5.48
CA HIS A 150 0.35 -19.04 -5.49
C HIS A 150 0.22 -18.40 -4.10
N TYR A 151 -0.74 -18.85 -3.31
CA TYR A 151 -1.05 -18.30 -1.99
C TYR A 151 -0.39 -19.06 -0.82
N ALA A 152 0.44 -20.07 -1.09
CA ALA A 152 1.07 -20.87 -0.03
C ALA A 152 1.89 -20.01 0.95
N ALA A 153 2.63 -19.01 0.45
CA ALA A 153 3.39 -18.08 1.28
C ALA A 153 2.49 -17.15 2.09
N VAL A 154 1.36 -16.72 1.52
CA VAL A 154 0.35 -15.88 2.19
C VAL A 154 -0.29 -16.67 3.33
N LEU A 155 -0.76 -17.90 3.06
CA LEU A 155 -1.35 -18.77 4.07
C LEU A 155 -0.38 -19.02 5.23
N SER A 156 0.87 -19.39 4.93
CA SER A 156 1.90 -19.61 5.97
C SER A 156 2.16 -18.36 6.83
N GLY A 157 2.10 -17.17 6.23
CA GLY A 157 2.20 -15.90 6.95
C GLY A 157 1.05 -15.71 7.95
N PHE A 158 -0.19 -15.96 7.52
CA PHE A 158 -1.36 -15.90 8.40
C PHE A 158 -1.35 -16.98 9.48
N GLU A 159 -0.91 -18.20 9.17
CA GLU A 159 -0.76 -19.26 10.19
C GLU A 159 0.23 -18.86 11.29
N SER A 160 1.33 -18.18 10.92
CA SER A 160 2.29 -17.65 11.89
C SER A 160 1.68 -16.53 12.75
N ILE A 161 0.85 -15.67 12.15
CA ILE A 161 0.12 -14.61 12.88
C ILE A 161 -0.89 -15.24 13.85
N ASP A 162 -1.67 -16.21 13.38
CA ASP A 162 -2.70 -16.89 14.17
C ASP A 162 -2.10 -17.67 15.35
N GLN A 163 -1.00 -18.39 15.12
CA GLN A 163 -0.29 -19.08 16.20
C GLN A 163 0.16 -18.12 17.30
N GLY A 164 0.68 -16.94 16.92
CA GLY A 164 1.03 -15.91 17.89
C GLY A 164 -0.19 -15.32 18.58
N ARG A 165 -1.26 -15.03 17.85
CA ARG A 165 -2.53 -14.53 18.39
C ARG A 165 -3.09 -15.45 19.48
N ARG A 166 -3.23 -16.75 19.21
CA ARG A 166 -3.77 -17.72 20.18
C ARG A 166 -2.99 -17.74 21.49
N VAL A 167 -1.67 -17.59 21.44
CA VAL A 167 -0.82 -17.51 22.65
C VAL A 167 -1.00 -16.19 23.39
N LEU A 168 -1.25 -15.08 22.69
CA LEU A 168 -1.49 -13.78 23.33
C LEU A 168 -2.89 -13.68 23.96
N GLU A 169 -3.88 -14.38 23.40
CA GLU A 169 -5.24 -14.51 23.94
C GLU A 169 -5.30 -15.44 25.16
N ASP A 170 -4.38 -16.41 25.28
CA ASP A 170 -4.24 -17.23 26.48
C ASP A 170 -3.73 -16.42 27.67
N THR A 171 -4.61 -16.23 28.65
CA THR A 171 -4.31 -15.50 29.90
C THR A 171 -3.31 -16.21 30.81
N ALA A 172 -3.11 -17.53 30.62
CA ALA A 172 -2.12 -18.32 31.35
C ALA A 172 -0.74 -18.29 30.71
N ALA A 173 -0.58 -17.68 29.52
CA ALA A 173 0.69 -17.67 28.80
C ALA A 173 1.79 -16.93 29.57
N SER A 174 2.95 -17.58 29.70
CA SER A 174 4.11 -16.99 30.37
C SER A 174 4.65 -15.76 29.62
N PRO A 175 5.39 -14.85 30.30
CA PRO A 175 6.00 -13.70 29.62
C PRO A 175 6.93 -14.08 28.46
N GLU A 176 7.60 -15.24 28.52
CA GLU A 176 8.45 -15.74 27.43
C GLU A 176 7.62 -16.27 26.26
N ALA A 177 6.52 -16.97 26.54
CA ALA A 177 5.56 -17.41 25.51
C ALA A 177 4.97 -16.20 24.78
N ARG A 178 4.59 -15.14 25.51
CA ARG A 178 4.08 -13.90 24.92
C ARG A 178 5.13 -13.19 24.05
N ARG A 179 6.40 -13.14 24.46
CA ARG A 179 7.49 -12.60 23.62
C ARG A 179 7.66 -13.40 22.33
N THR A 180 7.64 -14.72 22.42
CA THR A 180 7.73 -15.62 21.26
C THR A 180 6.55 -15.44 20.33
N ALA A 181 5.34 -15.29 20.88
CA ALA A 181 4.11 -15.02 20.14
C ALA A 181 4.17 -13.69 19.37
N THR A 182 4.64 -12.61 20.00
CA THR A 182 4.90 -11.33 19.31
C THR A 182 5.90 -11.51 18.17
N ALA A 183 6.96 -12.30 18.36
CA ALA A 183 7.93 -12.58 17.31
C ALA A 183 7.32 -13.37 16.13
N LEU A 184 6.43 -14.32 16.40
CA LEU A 184 5.68 -15.07 15.37
C LEU A 184 4.76 -14.16 14.55
N ILE A 185 4.02 -13.26 15.20
CA ILE A 185 3.17 -12.27 14.51
C ILE A 185 4.01 -11.42 13.56
N TRP A 186 5.14 -10.90 14.05
CA TRP A 186 6.03 -10.12 13.20
C TRP A 186 6.65 -10.94 12.06
N LYS A 187 7.01 -12.20 12.31
CA LYS A 187 7.52 -13.11 11.28
C LYS A 187 6.48 -13.31 10.18
N GLY A 188 5.24 -13.61 10.55
CA GLY A 188 4.13 -13.79 9.59
C GLY A 188 3.91 -12.56 8.72
N ASN A 189 3.84 -11.36 9.32
CA ASN A 189 3.69 -10.12 8.56
C ASN A 189 4.89 -9.82 7.63
N VAL A 190 6.11 -10.19 8.02
CA VAL A 190 7.28 -10.07 7.15
C VAL A 190 7.22 -11.10 6.00
N GLN A 191 6.66 -12.29 6.21
CA GLN A 191 6.41 -13.25 5.12
C GLN A 191 5.38 -12.73 4.13
N LEU A 192 4.28 -12.12 4.60
CA LEU A 192 3.29 -11.45 3.75
C LEU A 192 3.95 -10.33 2.92
N LEU A 193 4.79 -9.50 3.56
CA LEU A 193 5.56 -8.47 2.86
C LEU A 193 6.55 -9.06 1.86
N GLN A 194 7.16 -10.20 2.14
CA GLN A 194 8.09 -10.85 1.22
C GLN A 194 7.38 -11.34 -0.04
N HIS A 195 6.22 -11.99 0.13
CA HIS A 195 5.36 -12.42 -0.98
C HIS A 195 4.99 -11.22 -1.85
N GLU A 196 4.48 -10.14 -1.24
CA GLU A 196 4.19 -8.88 -1.93
C GLU A 196 5.39 -8.39 -2.76
N GLN A 197 6.55 -8.29 -2.12
CA GLN A 197 7.74 -7.69 -2.73
C GLN A 197 8.33 -8.54 -3.87
N HIS A 198 8.16 -9.86 -3.80
CA HIS A 198 8.69 -10.80 -4.77
C HIS A 198 7.70 -11.09 -5.91
N ALA A 199 6.47 -11.48 -5.59
CA ALA A 199 5.50 -11.96 -6.56
C ALA A 199 4.70 -10.83 -7.24
N LEU A 200 4.57 -9.67 -6.60
CA LEU A 200 3.71 -8.57 -7.09
C LEU A 200 4.55 -7.35 -7.48
N VAL A 201 5.45 -6.90 -6.61
CA VAL A 201 6.23 -5.68 -6.83
C VAL A 201 7.33 -5.90 -7.86
N GLN A 202 8.13 -6.95 -7.74
CA GLN A 202 9.29 -7.15 -8.61
C GLN A 202 8.93 -7.22 -10.11
N PRO A 203 7.92 -8.00 -10.54
CA PRO A 203 7.56 -8.09 -11.96
C PRO A 203 7.15 -6.74 -12.57
N ASN A 204 6.53 -5.86 -11.76
CA ASN A 204 6.17 -4.52 -12.21
C ASN A 204 7.39 -3.58 -12.22
N LEU A 205 8.27 -3.66 -11.23
CA LEU A 205 9.49 -2.84 -11.21
C LEU A 205 10.46 -3.20 -12.34
N ASP A 206 10.47 -4.45 -12.81
CA ASP A 206 11.26 -4.89 -13.97
C ASP A 206 10.78 -4.25 -15.29
N ARG A 207 9.54 -3.75 -15.32
CA ARG A 207 8.97 -3.04 -16.48
C ARG A 207 9.30 -1.55 -16.50
N LEU A 208 9.83 -0.99 -15.40
CA LEU A 208 10.13 0.43 -15.32
C LEU A 208 11.30 0.81 -16.21
N SER A 209 11.21 1.99 -16.85
CA SER A 209 12.33 2.53 -17.60
C SER A 209 13.54 2.77 -16.69
N CYS A 210 14.76 2.58 -17.22
CA CYS A 210 16.00 2.77 -16.47
C CYS A 210 16.14 4.21 -15.90
N ALA A 211 15.61 5.20 -16.61
CA ALA A 211 15.60 6.59 -16.16
C ALA A 211 14.67 6.79 -14.95
N PHE A 212 13.47 6.23 -14.99
CA PHE A 212 12.52 6.30 -13.88
C PHE A 212 12.96 5.45 -12.69
N ALA A 213 13.50 4.26 -12.93
CA ALA A 213 14.07 3.40 -11.87
C ALA A 213 15.17 4.12 -11.06
N ARG A 214 16.03 4.90 -11.73
CA ARG A 214 17.05 5.72 -11.06
C ARG A 214 16.44 6.88 -10.28
N LEU A 215 15.47 7.60 -10.86
CA LEU A 215 14.75 8.68 -10.18
C LEU A 215 13.99 8.16 -8.95
N PHE A 216 13.27 7.05 -9.10
CA PHE A 216 12.54 6.37 -8.05
C PHE A 216 13.47 5.87 -6.95
N SER A 217 14.67 5.37 -7.29
CA SER A 217 15.71 4.98 -6.31
C SER A 217 16.19 6.17 -5.46
N ILE A 218 16.35 7.35 -6.07
CA ILE A 218 16.78 8.58 -5.39
C ILE A 218 15.66 9.12 -4.49
N GLY A 219 14.41 9.04 -4.95
CA GLY A 219 13.21 9.47 -4.21
C GLY A 219 12.64 8.44 -3.23
N SER A 220 13.19 7.22 -3.17
CA SER A 220 12.72 6.14 -2.28
C SER A 220 13.10 6.46 -0.83
N ALA A 221 12.24 7.24 -0.19
CA ALA A 221 12.27 7.53 1.23
C ALA A 221 10.90 7.21 1.84
N LEU A 222 10.94 6.67 3.05
CA LEU A 222 9.78 6.40 3.88
C LEU A 222 9.98 7.16 5.19
N THR A 223 8.99 7.98 5.55
CA THR A 223 8.81 8.48 6.91
C THR A 223 7.54 7.86 7.50
N PHE A 224 7.55 7.55 8.78
CA PHE A 224 6.37 7.00 9.46
C PHE A 224 5.62 8.07 10.28
N GLU A 225 6.03 9.34 10.19
CA GLU A 225 5.48 10.41 11.04
C GLU A 225 5.30 11.74 10.29
N VAL A 226 4.29 12.50 10.72
CA VAL A 226 3.85 13.78 10.12
C VAL A 226 3.65 14.85 11.22
N ARG A 227 4.50 14.87 12.26
CA ARG A 227 4.55 15.99 13.23
C ARG A 227 6.00 16.37 13.54
N GLY A 228 6.39 17.55 13.06
CA GLY A 228 7.62 18.24 13.45
C GLY A 228 8.93 17.63 12.93
N MET A 229 9.82 18.48 12.39
CA MET A 229 11.07 18.05 11.73
C MET A 229 12.03 17.23 12.61
N ARG A 230 11.89 17.25 13.95
CA ARG A 230 12.84 16.59 14.88
C ARG A 230 12.49 15.12 15.20
N GLU A 231 11.21 14.75 15.26
CA GLU A 231 10.78 13.36 15.53
C GLU A 231 10.76 12.52 14.24
N GLU A 232 10.42 13.17 13.11
CA GLU A 232 10.42 12.63 11.75
C GLU A 232 11.76 11.98 11.34
N ALA A 233 12.89 12.57 11.76
CA ALA A 233 14.23 12.05 11.45
C ALA A 233 14.52 10.66 12.04
N SER A 234 13.85 10.29 13.14
CA SER A 234 14.09 9.02 13.84
C SER A 234 13.44 7.80 13.15
N TYR A 235 12.36 8.06 12.41
CA TYR A 235 11.60 7.08 11.63
C TYR A 235 11.85 7.18 10.13
N PHE A 236 12.49 8.27 9.68
CA PHE A 236 12.93 8.41 8.30
C PHE A 236 13.93 7.31 7.91
N THR A 237 13.72 6.75 6.73
CA THR A 237 14.72 5.97 6.03
C THR A 237 14.66 6.27 4.55
N SER A 238 15.81 6.52 3.94
CA SER A 238 15.94 6.52 2.50
C SER A 238 16.81 5.35 2.05
N PHE A 239 16.43 4.75 0.92
CA PHE A 239 17.19 3.66 0.31
C PHE A 239 18.61 4.12 -0.02
N TYR A 240 18.77 5.35 -0.51
CA TYR A 240 20.07 5.90 -0.87
C TYR A 240 20.96 6.15 0.37
N LEU A 241 20.43 6.73 1.45
CA LEU A 241 21.20 6.90 2.69
C LEU A 241 21.59 5.55 3.30
N TYR A 242 20.70 4.55 3.25
CA TYR A 242 21.01 3.19 3.67
C TYR A 242 22.10 2.55 2.80
N ALA A 243 21.97 2.63 1.48
CA ALA A 243 22.93 2.09 0.52
C ALA A 243 24.32 2.74 0.68
N LEU A 244 24.38 4.03 0.99
CA LEU A 244 25.64 4.72 1.29
C LEU A 244 26.22 4.36 2.66
N THR A 245 25.40 4.25 3.71
CA THR A 245 25.92 3.99 5.07
C THR A 245 26.26 2.52 5.33
N ARG A 246 25.60 1.57 4.66
CA ARG A 246 25.80 0.12 4.86
C ARG A 246 26.18 -0.66 3.60
N GLY A 247 26.03 -0.07 2.40
CA GLY A 247 26.34 -0.73 1.13
C GLY A 247 27.75 -0.47 0.59
N ILE A 248 28.53 0.46 1.16
CA ILE A 248 29.89 0.78 0.67
C ILE A 248 30.86 -0.42 0.77
N PRO A 249 30.93 -1.21 1.85
CA PRO A 249 31.91 -2.30 1.92
C PRO A 249 31.65 -3.46 0.92
N PRO A 250 30.39 -3.89 0.65
CA PRO A 250 30.10 -4.90 -0.36
C PRO A 250 30.04 -4.36 -1.81
N ALA A 251 29.55 -3.13 -2.05
CA ALA A 251 29.40 -2.59 -3.40
C ALA A 251 30.76 -2.27 -4.06
N LEU A 252 31.77 -1.90 -3.27
CA LEU A 252 33.15 -1.77 -3.73
C LEU A 252 33.77 -3.11 -4.17
N ARG A 253 33.29 -4.25 -3.64
CA ARG A 253 33.73 -5.60 -4.05
C ARG A 253 32.94 -6.17 -5.22
N ALA A 254 31.67 -5.78 -5.38
CA ALA A 254 30.75 -6.35 -6.37
C ALA A 254 30.56 -5.48 -7.63
N GLN A 255 31.17 -4.29 -7.69
CA GLN A 255 31.15 -3.37 -8.84
C GLN A 255 29.73 -3.03 -9.36
N ALA A 256 28.71 -3.17 -8.51
CA ALA A 256 27.33 -2.87 -8.82
C ALA A 256 26.75 -1.99 -7.70
N TRP A 257 26.38 -0.76 -8.06
CA TRP A 257 25.69 0.15 -7.15
C TRP A 257 24.29 -0.40 -6.80
N PRO A 258 23.86 -0.34 -5.52
CA PRO A 258 22.53 -0.79 -5.12
C PRO A 258 21.42 -0.09 -5.89
N ARG A 259 20.38 -0.82 -6.30
CA ARG A 259 19.22 -0.27 -7.03
C ARG A 259 17.92 -0.70 -6.38
N ILE A 260 17.00 0.23 -6.12
CA ILE A 260 15.71 -0.11 -5.47
C ILE A 260 14.87 -1.08 -6.31
N THR A 261 15.06 -1.09 -7.62
CA THR A 261 14.34 -2.00 -8.52
C THR A 261 14.87 -3.43 -8.46
N ARG A 262 16.07 -3.68 -7.91
CA ARG A 262 16.57 -5.03 -7.67
C ARG A 262 15.98 -5.57 -6.36
N TYR A 263 15.34 -6.72 -6.44
CA TYR A 263 14.70 -7.36 -5.29
C TYR A 263 15.65 -7.50 -4.10
N ASP A 264 16.84 -8.08 -4.27
CA ASP A 264 17.75 -8.35 -3.15
C ASP A 264 18.20 -7.09 -2.40
N ASP A 265 18.49 -6.01 -3.13
CA ASP A 265 18.91 -4.73 -2.56
C ASP A 265 17.75 -4.09 -1.79
N ARG A 266 16.55 -4.07 -2.40
CA ARG A 266 15.34 -3.54 -1.79
C ARG A 266 14.92 -4.35 -0.57
N TRP A 267 14.89 -5.67 -0.68
CA TRP A 267 14.51 -6.58 0.40
C TRP A 267 15.44 -6.43 1.59
N ARG A 268 16.75 -6.36 1.36
CA ARG A 268 17.74 -6.10 2.42
C ARG A 268 17.48 -4.77 3.12
N TRP A 269 17.19 -3.71 2.37
CA TRP A 269 16.81 -2.42 2.96
C TRP A 269 15.52 -2.53 3.77
N ILE A 270 14.49 -3.21 3.25
CA ILE A 270 13.22 -3.42 3.95
C ILE A 270 13.43 -4.10 5.30
N VAL A 271 14.08 -5.27 5.33
CA VAL A 271 14.20 -6.05 6.57
C VAL A 271 15.19 -5.47 7.57
N THR A 272 16.22 -4.73 7.12
CA THR A 272 17.24 -4.17 8.02
C THR A 272 17.00 -2.72 8.42
N SER A 273 16.09 -2.02 7.72
CA SER A 273 15.88 -0.58 7.90
C SER A 273 14.41 -0.23 8.13
N ILE A 274 13.50 -0.69 7.27
CA ILE A 274 12.08 -0.34 7.35
C ILE A 274 11.41 -1.10 8.50
N VAL A 275 11.49 -2.43 8.50
CA VAL A 275 10.81 -3.28 9.50
C VAL A 275 11.22 -2.91 10.94
N PRO A 276 12.51 -2.73 11.28
CA PRO A 276 12.89 -2.33 12.64
C PRO A 276 12.40 -0.94 13.03
N ARG A 277 12.30 0.01 12.08
CA ARG A 277 11.75 1.35 12.37
C ARG A 277 10.25 1.29 12.58
N PHE A 278 9.54 0.57 11.72
CA PHE A 278 8.10 0.37 11.87
C PHE A 278 7.78 -0.36 13.17
N ARG A 279 8.59 -1.33 13.61
CA ARG A 279 8.48 -1.95 14.95
C ARG A 279 8.55 -0.95 16.10
N ARG A 280 9.47 0.03 16.03
CA ARG A 280 9.58 1.07 17.06
C ARG A 280 8.40 2.04 17.02
N PHE A 281 7.98 2.40 15.81
CA PHE A 281 6.81 3.25 15.58
C PHE A 281 5.53 2.58 16.12
N ASP A 282 5.32 1.30 15.79
CA ASP A 282 4.18 0.47 16.21
C ASP A 282 4.14 0.26 17.74
N ALA A 283 5.29 0.29 18.41
CA ALA A 283 5.36 0.23 19.87
C ALA A 283 4.83 1.51 20.55
N ASP A 284 4.80 2.64 19.84
CA ASP A 284 4.09 3.85 20.28
C ASP A 284 2.65 3.82 19.72
N THR A 285 1.77 3.14 20.45
CA THR A 285 0.39 2.90 20.01
C THR A 285 -0.41 4.18 19.77
N ARG A 286 -0.13 5.25 20.52
CA ARG A 286 -0.79 6.55 20.34
C ARG A 286 -0.34 7.22 19.06
N LEU A 287 0.97 7.20 18.78
CA LEU A 287 1.51 7.74 17.55
C LEU A 287 1.04 6.95 16.33
N ALA A 288 1.04 5.63 16.42
CA ALA A 288 0.56 4.74 15.37
C ALA A 288 -0.92 4.99 15.03
N ASP A 289 -1.79 5.00 16.04
CA ASP A 289 -3.22 5.27 15.84
C ASP A 289 -3.47 6.67 15.27
N ALA A 290 -2.81 7.71 15.82
CA ALA A 290 -2.97 9.08 15.34
C ALA A 290 -2.52 9.26 13.88
N SER A 291 -1.44 8.58 13.47
CA SER A 291 -0.91 8.69 12.11
C SER A 291 -1.74 7.93 11.09
N LEU A 292 -2.18 6.71 11.42
CA LEU A 292 -3.01 5.90 10.52
C LEU A 292 -4.44 6.43 10.45
N SER A 293 -4.98 6.97 11.55
CA SER A 293 -6.26 7.70 11.53
C SER A 293 -6.20 8.92 10.62
N ARG A 294 -5.05 9.62 10.56
CA ARG A 294 -4.89 10.73 9.62
C ARG A 294 -4.87 10.27 8.16
N ILE A 295 -4.16 9.19 7.83
CA ILE A 295 -4.18 8.60 6.47
C ILE A 295 -5.61 8.25 6.08
N PHE A 296 -6.39 7.72 7.02
CA PHE A 296 -7.79 7.41 6.84
C PHE A 296 -8.67 8.67 6.65
N ASP A 297 -8.54 9.67 7.52
CA ASP A 297 -9.31 10.92 7.46
C ASP A 297 -8.98 11.74 6.20
N GLU A 298 -7.73 11.77 5.75
CA GLU A 298 -7.36 12.41 4.50
C GLU A 298 -8.15 11.83 3.32
N ALA A 299 -8.36 10.51 3.29
CA ALA A 299 -9.14 9.91 2.20
C ALA A 299 -10.57 10.44 2.13
N ARG A 300 -11.18 10.75 3.28
CA ARG A 300 -12.49 11.41 3.33
C ARG A 300 -12.43 12.83 2.76
N ASP A 301 -11.44 13.61 3.16
CA ASP A 301 -11.30 15.00 2.73
C ASP A 301 -11.05 15.08 1.21
N TYR A 302 -10.32 14.10 0.64
CA TYR A 302 -10.09 14.01 -0.80
C TYR A 302 -11.22 13.35 -1.58
N ALA A 303 -12.04 12.47 -1.00
CA ALA A 303 -13.21 11.89 -1.67
C ALA A 303 -14.23 12.96 -2.11
N SER A 304 -14.18 14.14 -1.48
CA SER A 304 -15.01 15.31 -1.81
C SER A 304 -14.48 16.12 -2.99
N ASN A 305 -13.23 15.90 -3.41
CA ASN A 305 -12.60 16.64 -4.49
C ASN A 305 -12.86 15.93 -5.82
N PRO A 306 -13.51 16.57 -6.81
CA PRO A 306 -13.81 15.91 -8.07
C PRO A 306 -12.51 15.53 -8.80
N CYS A 307 -12.40 14.27 -9.24
CA CYS A 307 -11.54 13.95 -10.38
C CYS A 307 -12.01 14.83 -11.56
N VAL A 308 -11.13 15.61 -12.18
CA VAL A 308 -11.46 16.29 -13.43
C VAL A 308 -11.61 15.21 -14.51
N LEU A 309 -12.83 14.72 -14.69
CA LEU A 309 -13.21 13.86 -15.79
C LEU A 309 -13.18 14.68 -17.07
N ARG A 310 -12.46 14.19 -18.08
CA ARG A 310 -12.47 14.72 -19.43
C ARG A 310 -13.90 14.61 -19.96
N THR A 311 -14.65 15.70 -19.94
CA THR A 311 -15.95 15.77 -20.62
C THR A 311 -15.71 15.46 -22.09
N GLY A 312 -16.41 14.42 -22.56
CA GLY A 312 -16.39 13.98 -23.94
C GLY A 312 -16.67 15.16 -24.87
N ARG A 313 -15.87 15.24 -25.92
CA ARG A 313 -16.03 16.17 -27.04
C ARG A 313 -17.36 15.85 -27.73
N ALA A 314 -18.47 16.39 -27.24
CA ALA A 314 -19.76 16.36 -27.89
C ALA A 314 -20.01 17.70 -28.57
N GLU A 315 -20.18 17.63 -29.89
CA GLU A 315 -20.96 18.56 -30.71
C GLU A 315 -20.51 20.03 -30.85
N LEU A 316 -19.53 20.25 -31.73
CA LEU A 316 -19.56 21.41 -32.63
C LEU A 316 -19.32 20.92 -34.06
N SER A 317 -20.29 20.15 -34.56
CA SER A 317 -20.50 19.95 -36.00
C SER A 317 -21.98 20.18 -36.31
N ARG A 318 -22.44 21.42 -36.06
CA ARG A 318 -23.65 21.98 -36.66
C ARG A 318 -23.42 23.48 -36.81
N ASN A 319 -22.89 23.88 -37.95
CA ASN A 319 -23.21 25.13 -38.63
C ASN A 319 -22.61 25.09 -40.04
N GLY A 320 -23.23 24.27 -40.88
CA GLY A 320 -23.24 24.44 -42.32
C GLY A 320 -24.68 24.41 -42.77
N ALA A 321 -25.33 25.57 -42.83
CA ALA A 321 -26.45 25.89 -43.74
C ALA A 321 -27.03 27.27 -43.41
N ARG A 322 -27.32 28.04 -44.47
CA ARG A 322 -27.84 29.43 -44.57
C ARG A 322 -26.71 30.46 -44.62
N SER A 323 -26.49 31.17 -45.71
CA SER A 323 -27.47 31.75 -46.66
C SER A 323 -26.84 31.97 -48.03
N GLY A 324 -27.48 31.40 -49.06
CA GLY A 324 -27.55 32.04 -50.37
C GLY A 324 -28.81 32.88 -50.43
N HIS A 325 -28.65 34.18 -50.64
CA HIS A 325 -29.39 35.00 -51.59
C HIS A 325 -28.71 36.37 -51.70
#